data_AF-A0A662KHZ2-F1
#
_entry.id   AF-A0A662KHZ2-F1
#
_cell.length_a   1.000
_cell.length_b   1.000
_cell.length_c   1.000
_cell.angle_alpha   90.00
_cell.angle_beta   90.00
_cell.angle_gamma   90.00
#
_symmetry.space_group_name_H-M   'P 1'
#
loop_
_entity.id
_entity.type
_entity.pdbx_description
1 polymer ?
#
loop_
_entity_poly.entity_id
_entity_poly.type
_entity_poly.pdbx_seq_one_letter_code
_entity_poly.pdbx_strand_id
1 'polypeptide(L)'
;NNHFNLLKIILIEIKYNNRIIGASMFIFWDKIIHYYLSGTSYDSRSLYPSDLILWESIKWAKENSLKLLHLGGGRGKNESLFEFKKGFSNDIMPFHIGKKIFNIESYHALLTINPLSVTPNNYFPMYRQGLDEKIV
;
A
#
# COMPACT_ATOMS: atom_id res chain seq x y z
N ASN A 1 -1.46 25.67 -11.23
CA ASN A 1 -0.61 25.07 -10.18
C ASN A 1 -0.16 23.68 -10.62
N ASN A 2 1.15 23.43 -10.72
CA ASN A 2 1.64 22.09 -11.03
C ASN A 2 1.59 21.23 -9.76
N HIS A 3 0.62 20.33 -9.70
CA HIS A 3 0.35 19.49 -8.53
C HIS A 3 1.48 18.50 -8.20
N PHE A 4 2.48 18.31 -9.08
CA PHE A 4 3.55 17.32 -8.91
C PHE A 4 4.88 17.88 -8.38
N ASN A 5 5.06 19.20 -8.31
CA ASN A 5 6.35 19.79 -7.89
C ASN A 5 6.79 19.46 -6.46
N LEU A 6 5.88 18.97 -5.61
CA LEU A 6 6.15 18.63 -4.22
C LEU A 6 6.41 17.13 -4.01
N LEU A 7 6.12 16.28 -5.00
CA LEU A 7 6.14 14.84 -4.85
C LEU A 7 7.51 14.31 -5.26
N LYS A 8 8.27 13.81 -4.29
CA LYS A 8 9.58 13.22 -4.54
C LYS A 8 9.47 11.70 -4.47
N ILE A 9 10.11 11.03 -5.42
CA ILE A 9 10.06 9.58 -5.57
C ILE A 9 11.49 9.04 -5.55
N ILE A 10 11.70 7.92 -4.88
CA ILE A 10 12.88 7.09 -5.06
C ILE A 10 12.47 5.67 -5.46
N LEU A 11 13.33 5.03 -6.25
CA LEU A 11 13.24 3.62 -6.58
C LEU A 11 14.49 2.94 -6.00
N ILE A 12 14.29 1.91 -5.18
CA ILE A 12 15.37 1.06 -4.68
C ILE A 12 15.27 -0.28 -5.39
N GLU A 13 16.36 -0.70 -6.04
CA GLU A 13 16.47 -1.98 -6.73
C GLU A 13 17.52 -2.85 -6.04
N ILE A 14 17.20 -4.14 -5.84
CA ILE A 14 18.17 -5.14 -5.39
C ILE A 14 18.58 -5.99 -6.59
N LYS A 15 19.89 -6.10 -6.77
CA LYS A 15 20.49 -6.89 -7.84
C LYS A 15 21.26 -8.07 -7.28
N TYR A 16 21.06 -9.23 -7.88
CA TYR A 16 21.83 -10.45 -7.62
C TYR A 16 22.23 -11.07 -8.95
N ASN A 17 23.50 -11.41 -9.13
CA ASN A 17 24.06 -11.92 -10.39
C ASN A 17 23.65 -11.08 -11.62
N ASN A 18 23.76 -9.75 -11.49
CA ASN A 18 23.44 -8.78 -12.54
C ASN A 18 21.96 -8.77 -12.99
N ARG A 19 21.04 -9.33 -12.19
CA ARG A 19 19.59 -9.32 -12.42
C ARG A 19 18.89 -8.62 -11.27
N ILE A 20 17.87 -7.82 -11.58
CA ILE A 20 16.99 -7.22 -10.56
C ILE A 20 16.10 -8.32 -10.00
N ILE A 21 16.19 -8.54 -8.68
CA ILE A 21 15.40 -9.54 -7.95
C ILE A 21 14.31 -8.91 -7.09
N GLY A 22 14.35 -7.60 -6.90
CA GLY A 22 13.31 -6.86 -6.22
C GLY A 22 13.47 -5.37 -6.42
N ALA A 23 12.34 -4.67 -6.38
CA ALA A 23 12.33 -3.22 -6.40
C ALA A 23 11.14 -2.69 -5.59
N SER A 24 11.34 -1.53 -4.97
CA SER A 24 10.26 -0.79 -4.34
C SER A 24 10.37 0.69 -4.64
N MET A 25 9.21 1.28 -4.91
CA MET A 25 9.02 2.70 -5.07
C MET A 25 8.58 3.31 -3.74
N PHE A 26 9.27 4.37 -3.35
CA PHE A 26 8.92 5.15 -2.18
C PHE A 26 8.58 6.58 -2.59
N ILE A 27 7.57 7.13 -1.93
CA ILE A 27 7.17 8.52 -2.08
C ILE A 27 7.53 9.23 -0.78
N PHE A 28 8.14 10.40 -0.85
CA PHE A 28 8.51 11.14 0.35
C PHE A 28 8.19 12.63 0.24
N TRP A 29 7.84 13.20 1.38
CA TRP A 29 7.55 14.61 1.56
C TRP A 29 7.89 15.00 2.99
N ASP A 30 8.32 16.25 3.17
CA ASP A 30 8.74 16.76 4.48
C ASP A 30 9.72 15.82 5.22
N LYS A 31 9.31 15.20 6.33
CA LYS A 31 10.11 14.27 7.14
C LYS A 31 9.63 12.82 7.06
N ILE A 32 8.77 12.50 6.09
CA ILE A 32 8.12 11.20 5.95
C ILE A 32 8.50 10.58 4.62
N ILE A 33 8.85 9.30 4.66
CA ILE A 33 8.96 8.43 3.48
C ILE A 33 7.92 7.32 3.59
N HIS A 34 7.21 7.07 2.49
CA HIS A 34 6.11 6.11 2.41
C HIS A 34 6.50 4.98 1.46
N TYR A 35 6.41 3.75 1.95
CA TYR A 35 6.60 2.52 1.18
C TYR A 35 5.36 2.27 0.31
N TYR A 36 5.40 2.75 -0.94
CA TYR A 36 4.22 2.88 -1.77
C TYR A 36 3.92 1.61 -2.58
N LEU A 37 4.91 1.13 -3.34
CA LEU A 37 4.76 -0.05 -4.18
C LEU A 37 6.01 -0.91 -4.09
N SER A 38 5.82 -2.22 -4.03
CA SER A 38 6.93 -3.16 -3.98
C SER A 38 6.64 -4.43 -4.73
N GLY A 39 7.66 -4.99 -5.35
CA GLY A 39 7.62 -6.28 -6.00
C GLY A 39 8.96 -6.99 -5.90
N THR A 40 8.93 -8.31 -5.78
CA THR A 40 10.12 -9.17 -5.79
C THR A 40 9.87 -10.37 -6.69
N SER A 41 10.92 -10.83 -7.36
CA SER A 41 10.85 -11.98 -8.25
C SER A 41 10.58 -13.24 -7.43
N TYR A 42 9.62 -14.06 -7.88
CA TYR A 42 9.14 -15.21 -7.12
C TYR A 42 10.25 -16.23 -6.80
N ASP A 43 11.13 -16.46 -7.77
CA ASP A 43 12.31 -17.33 -7.70
C ASP A 43 13.39 -16.84 -6.73
N SER A 44 13.37 -15.55 -6.37
CA SER A 44 14.37 -14.92 -5.51
C SER A 44 13.94 -14.72 -4.05
N ARG A 45 12.76 -15.21 -3.66
CA ARG A 45 12.21 -14.99 -2.30
C ARG A 45 13.12 -15.48 -1.18
N SER A 46 13.85 -16.57 -1.40
CA SER A 46 14.81 -17.12 -0.43
C SER A 46 16.05 -16.22 -0.22
N LEU A 47 16.25 -15.21 -1.07
CA LEU A 47 17.30 -14.20 -0.92
C LEU A 47 16.82 -12.96 -0.16
N TYR A 48 15.57 -12.96 0.31
CA TYR A 48 14.97 -11.88 1.12
C TYR A 48 15.14 -10.46 0.54
N PRO A 49 14.85 -10.23 -0.76
CA PRO A 49 15.04 -8.91 -1.38
C PRO A 49 14.19 -7.81 -0.71
N SER A 50 12.98 -8.12 -0.26
CA SER A 50 12.12 -7.13 0.43
C SER A 50 12.74 -6.60 1.71
N ASP A 51 13.37 -7.47 2.50
CA ASP A 51 14.03 -7.13 3.75
C ASP A 51 15.22 -6.20 3.49
N LEU A 52 16.01 -6.52 2.47
CA LEU A 52 17.14 -5.68 2.08
C LEU A 52 16.68 -4.32 1.54
N ILE A 53 15.61 -4.27 0.73
CA ILE A 53 15.04 -2.99 0.27
C ILE A 53 14.63 -2.11 1.45
N LEU A 54 13.91 -2.67 2.42
CA LEU A 54 13.49 -1.90 3.59
C LEU A 54 14.69 -1.44 4.43
N TRP A 55 15.69 -2.30 4.63
CA TRP A 55 16.93 -1.92 5.31
C TRP A 55 17.65 -0.76 4.63
N GLU A 56 17.85 -0.83 3.31
CA GLU A 56 18.47 0.24 2.53
C GLU A 56 17.64 1.52 2.56
N SER A 57 16.30 1.42 2.52
CA SER A 57 15.41 2.57 2.64
C SER A 57 15.53 3.27 3.99
N ILE A 58 15.72 2.52 5.09
CA ILE A 58 15.91 3.08 6.43
C ILE A 58 17.23 3.86 6.51
N LYS A 59 18.32 3.31 5.95
CA LYS A 59 19.62 4.01 5.91
C LYS A 59 19.52 5.29 5.09
N TRP A 60 18.99 5.19 3.87
CA TRP A 60 18.81 6.35 3.00
C TRP A 60 17.93 7.42 3.65
N ALA A 61 16.84 7.04 4.32
CA ALA A 61 15.96 7.96 5.03
C ALA A 61 16.69 8.70 6.16
N LYS A 62 17.54 8.01 6.93
CA LYS A 62 18.37 8.61 7.99
C LYS A 62 19.36 9.63 7.41
N GLU A 63 20.06 9.27 6.34
CA GLU A 63 21.01 10.16 5.65
C GLU A 63 20.32 11.43 5.11
N ASN A 64 19.06 11.30 4.67
CA ASN A 64 18.25 12.41 4.16
C ASN A 64 17.44 13.13 5.25
N SER A 65 17.77 12.92 6.54
CA SER A 65 17.13 13.58 7.68
C SER A 65 15.61 13.39 7.75
N LEU A 66 15.09 12.27 7.23
CA LEU A 66 13.71 11.85 7.39
C LEU A 66 13.54 11.18 8.75
N LYS A 67 12.34 11.28 9.32
CA LYS A 67 12.04 10.86 10.69
C LYS A 67 11.09 9.67 10.77
N LEU A 68 10.31 9.43 9.72
CA LEU A 68 9.32 8.37 9.69
C LEU A 68 9.36 7.61 8.36
N LEU A 69 9.54 6.30 8.44
CA LEU A 69 9.24 5.37 7.35
C LEU A 69 7.86 4.75 7.59
N HIS A 70 6.87 5.20 6.82
CA HIS A 70 5.51 4.68 6.88
C HIS A 70 5.38 3.46 5.96
N LEU A 71 5.31 2.27 6.54
CA LEU A 71 5.25 1.00 5.80
C LEU A 71 3.88 0.71 5.15
N GLY A 72 2.87 1.55 5.38
CA GLY A 72 1.52 1.34 4.83
C GLY A 72 0.72 0.31 5.62
N GLY A 73 -0.55 0.14 5.25
CA GLY A 73 -1.45 -0.84 5.88
C GLY A 73 -1.17 -2.30 5.47
N GLY A 74 -1.77 -3.24 6.20
CA GLY A 74 -1.96 -4.64 5.76
C GLY A 74 -3.32 -4.83 5.08
N ARG A 75 -3.63 -6.04 4.58
CA ARG A 75 -5.00 -6.35 4.10
C ARG A 75 -5.94 -6.70 5.28
N GLY A 76 -5.38 -7.14 6.42
CA GLY A 76 -6.05 -7.32 7.70
C GLY A 76 -5.06 -7.42 8.88
N LYS A 77 -5.58 -7.56 10.11
CA LYS A 77 -4.77 -7.87 11.31
C LYS A 77 -4.35 -9.36 11.27
N ASN A 78 -3.16 -9.67 11.77
CA ASN A 78 -2.59 -11.03 11.87
C ASN A 78 -2.31 -11.73 10.53
N GLU A 79 -2.05 -10.97 9.47
CA GLU A 79 -1.63 -11.51 8.18
C GLU A 79 -0.11 -11.43 8.00
N SER A 80 0.45 -12.26 7.11
CA SER A 80 1.88 -12.32 6.82
C SER A 80 2.49 -10.96 6.47
N LEU A 81 1.76 -10.11 5.74
CA LEU A 81 2.23 -8.77 5.39
C LEU A 81 2.28 -7.82 6.61
N PHE A 82 1.35 -7.97 7.55
CA PHE A 82 1.35 -7.20 8.78
C PHE A 82 2.53 -7.62 9.67
N GLU A 83 2.73 -8.92 9.87
CA GLU A 83 3.86 -9.44 10.66
C GLU A 83 5.22 -9.10 10.04
N PHE A 84 5.35 -9.16 8.71
CA PHE A 84 6.55 -8.70 8.00
C PHE A 84 6.87 -7.24 8.33
N LYS A 85 5.89 -6.33 8.24
CA LYS A 85 6.10 -4.89 8.53
C LYS A 85 6.40 -4.63 10.01
N LYS A 86 5.73 -5.36 10.90
CA LYS A 86 5.93 -5.29 12.35
C LYS A 86 7.33 -5.74 12.77
N GLY A 87 7.98 -6.59 11.97
CA GLY A 87 9.39 -6.95 12.18
C GLY A 87 10.36 -5.76 12.15
N PHE A 88 10.00 -4.64 11.51
CA PHE A 88 10.86 -3.45 11.40
C PHE A 88 10.59 -2.38 12.48
N SER A 89 9.43 -2.41 13.14
CA SER A 89 9.08 -1.48 14.21
C SER A 89 7.96 -2.01 15.10
N ASN A 90 8.05 -1.72 16.40
CA ASN A 90 6.97 -1.97 17.35
C ASN A 90 5.84 -0.92 17.28
N ASP A 91 6.07 0.20 16.61
CA ASP A 91 5.10 1.28 16.50
C ASP A 91 3.98 0.93 15.51
N ILE A 92 2.74 1.07 15.97
CA ILE A 92 1.53 0.82 15.17
C ILE A 92 0.64 2.05 15.25
N MET A 93 0.19 2.54 14.10
CA MET A 93 -0.73 3.67 14.00
C MET A 93 -2.16 3.20 13.70
N PRO A 94 -3.19 3.86 14.23
CA PRO A 94 -4.57 3.57 13.84
C PRO A 94 -4.78 3.93 12.37
N PHE A 95 -5.56 3.11 11.67
CA PHE A 95 -5.93 3.32 10.28
C PHE A 95 -7.44 3.56 10.17
N HIS A 96 -7.82 4.57 9.39
CA HIS A 96 -9.21 4.98 9.21
C HIS A 96 -9.54 5.09 7.73
N ILE A 97 -10.73 4.62 7.35
CA ILE A 97 -11.28 4.77 6.00
C ILE A 97 -12.49 5.71 6.08
N GLY A 98 -12.44 6.80 5.33
CA GLY A 98 -13.60 7.68 5.12
C GLY A 98 -14.50 7.15 3.99
N LYS A 99 -15.82 7.19 4.19
CA LYS A 99 -16.82 6.77 3.20
C LYS A 99 -17.80 7.92 2.98
N LYS A 100 -18.13 8.23 1.72
CA LYS A 100 -19.09 9.30 1.39
C LYS A 100 -19.89 8.95 0.15
N ILE A 101 -21.20 9.11 0.23
CA ILE A 101 -22.12 9.05 -0.91
C ILE A 101 -22.37 10.48 -1.35
N PHE A 102 -22.01 10.82 -2.58
CA PHE A 102 -22.18 12.18 -3.12
C PHE A 102 -23.53 12.38 -3.81
N ASN A 103 -24.04 11.34 -4.49
CA ASN A 103 -25.36 11.35 -5.12
C ASN A 103 -26.14 10.14 -4.61
N ILE A 104 -27.14 10.42 -3.78
CA ILE A 104 -27.95 9.39 -3.12
C ILE A 104 -28.87 8.66 -4.11
N GLU A 105 -29.40 9.38 -5.10
CA GLU A 105 -30.30 8.80 -6.12
C GLU A 105 -29.56 7.80 -7.00
N SER A 106 -28.39 8.17 -7.52
CA SER A 106 -27.54 7.25 -8.30
C SER A 106 -27.05 6.08 -7.46
N TYR A 107 -26.72 6.31 -6.18
CA TYR A 107 -26.32 5.24 -5.28
C TYR A 107 -27.43 4.21 -5.12
N HIS A 108 -28.67 4.66 -4.88
CA HIS A 108 -29.83 3.77 -4.78
C HIS A 108 -30.15 3.06 -6.09
N ALA A 109 -30.07 3.76 -7.23
CA ALA A 109 -30.24 3.12 -8.53
C ALA A 109 -29.24 1.96 -8.72
N LEU A 110 -27.97 2.16 -8.37
CA LEU A 110 -26.94 1.11 -8.46
C LEU A 110 -27.20 -0.07 -7.50
N LEU A 111 -27.78 0.18 -6.33
CA LEU A 111 -28.19 -0.90 -5.41
C LEU A 111 -29.27 -1.80 -6.01
N THR A 112 -30.18 -1.25 -6.82
CA THR A 112 -31.23 -2.06 -7.48
C THR A 112 -30.67 -2.96 -8.57
N ILE A 113 -29.52 -2.61 -9.15
CA ILE A 113 -28.87 -3.39 -10.21
C ILE A 113 -28.12 -4.60 -9.63
N ASN A 114 -27.56 -4.47 -8.42
CA ASN A 114 -26.81 -5.56 -7.78
C ASN A 114 -27.67 -6.28 -6.72
N PRO A 115 -28.18 -7.50 -7.00
CA PRO A 115 -29.02 -8.26 -6.08
C PRO A 115 -28.28 -8.72 -4.81
N LEU A 116 -26.94 -8.61 -4.76
CA LEU A 116 -26.16 -8.91 -3.56
C LEU A 116 -26.13 -7.73 -2.56
N SER A 117 -26.61 -6.56 -2.97
CA SER A 117 -26.59 -5.33 -2.17
C SER A 117 -27.80 -5.17 -1.25
N VAL A 118 -28.50 -6.26 -0.92
CA VAL A 118 -29.78 -6.25 -0.19
C VAL A 118 -29.57 -6.20 1.33
N THR A 119 -28.44 -6.70 1.83
CA THR A 119 -28.15 -6.74 3.28
C THR A 119 -27.09 -5.71 3.65
N PRO A 120 -27.40 -4.73 4.52
CA PRO A 120 -26.41 -3.80 5.04
C PRO A 120 -25.23 -4.54 5.69
N ASN A 121 -24.01 -4.20 5.27
CA ASN A 121 -22.78 -4.70 5.88
C ASN A 121 -21.70 -3.60 5.87
N ASN A 122 -20.49 -3.96 6.31
CA ASN A 122 -19.36 -3.03 6.38
C ASN A 122 -18.65 -2.79 5.02
N TYR A 123 -19.06 -3.46 3.94
CA TYR A 123 -18.51 -3.27 2.61
C TYR A 123 -18.95 -1.93 2.02
N PHE A 124 -18.03 -1.23 1.36
CA PHE A 124 -18.34 0.05 0.73
C PHE A 124 -17.52 0.24 -0.55
N PRO A 125 -18.13 0.73 -1.64
CA PRO A 125 -19.56 1.02 -1.77
C PRO A 125 -20.41 -0.27 -1.88
N MET A 126 -21.57 -0.32 -1.23
CA MET A 126 -22.38 -1.55 -1.09
C MET A 126 -22.85 -2.09 -2.45
N TYR A 127 -23.11 -1.22 -3.43
CA TYR A 127 -23.50 -1.63 -4.78
C TYR A 127 -22.41 -2.41 -5.53
N ARG A 128 -21.15 -2.42 -5.07
CA ARG A 128 -20.05 -3.22 -5.66
C ARG A 128 -19.82 -4.56 -4.98
N GLN A 129 -20.60 -4.89 -3.95
CA GLN A 129 -20.40 -6.11 -3.21
C GLN A 129 -20.53 -7.34 -4.13
N GLY A 130 -19.56 -8.25 -4.04
CA GLY A 130 -19.57 -9.52 -4.78
C GLY A 130 -19.35 -9.39 -6.29
N LEU A 131 -19.08 -8.19 -6.81
CA LEU A 131 -18.58 -8.04 -8.17
C LEU A 131 -17.10 -8.41 -8.19
N ASP A 132 -16.75 -9.48 -8.91
CA ASP A 132 -15.35 -9.86 -9.12
C ASP A 132 -14.65 -8.78 -9.93
N GLU A 133 -13.66 -8.11 -9.33
CA GLU A 133 -12.76 -7.19 -10.01
C GLU A 133 -11.70 -7.95 -10.83
N LYS A 134 -12.10 -8.91 -11.67
CA LYS A 134 -11.23 -9.29 -12.78
C LYS A 134 -11.27 -8.14 -13.77
N ILE A 135 -10.34 -7.20 -13.59
CA ILE A 135 -9.92 -6.33 -14.68
C ILE A 135 -9.41 -7.27 -15.77
N VAL A 136 -10.19 -7.43 -16.84
CA VAL A 136 -9.72 -8.04 -18.10
C VAL A 136 -8.73 -7.07 -18.74
#